data_AF-A0A1Y6IZ62-F1
#
_entry.id   AF-A0A1Y6IZ62-F1
#
_cell.length_a   1.000
_cell.length_b   1.000
_cell.length_c   1.000
_cell.angle_alpha   90.00
_cell.angle_beta   90.00
_cell.angle_gamma   90.00
#
_symmetry.space_group_name_H-M   'P 1'
#
loop_
_entity.id
_entity.type
_entity.pdbx_description
1 polymer ?
#
loop_
_entity_poly.entity_id
_entity_poly.type
_entity_poly.pdbx_seq_one_letter_code
_entity_poly.pdbx_strand_id
1 'polypeptide(L)' 'MHGFHDFHFGLFGGGYMFLFWILLIGVVVWWVVSIKRDPQMSALDLAKKRYANGEITKDELDEIKSHL' A
#
# COMPACT_ATOMS: atom_id res chain seq x y z
N MET A 1 -5.76 -49.57 -7.48
CA MET A 1 -5.05 -48.59 -6.63
C MET A 1 -4.96 -47.29 -7.41
N HIS A 2 -5.93 -46.38 -7.24
CA HIS A 2 -5.92 -45.06 -7.86
C HIS A 2 -5.92 -44.05 -6.73
N GLY A 3 -4.75 -43.46 -6.44
CA GLY A 3 -4.55 -42.59 -5.27
C GLY A 3 -3.58 -41.44 -5.50
N PHE A 4 -3.37 -41.03 -6.76
CA PHE A 4 -2.43 -39.95 -7.09
C PHE A 4 -2.95 -38.99 -8.18
N HIS A 5 -4.25 -39.03 -8.52
CA HIS A 5 -4.82 -38.17 -9.57
C HIS A 5 -5.77 -37.07 -9.05
N ASP A 6 -6.00 -36.98 -7.73
CA ASP A 6 -6.88 -35.95 -7.15
C ASP A 6 -6.12 -34.71 -6.66
N PHE A 7 -4.79 -34.78 -6.50
CA PHE A 7 -3.98 -33.63 -6.06
C PHE A 7 -3.74 -32.58 -7.16
N HIS A 8 -3.94 -32.93 -8.43
CA HIS A 8 -3.70 -32.02 -9.54
C HIS A 8 -4.93 -31.15 -9.87
N PHE A 9 -6.16 -31.63 -9.63
CA PHE A 9 -7.38 -30.86 -9.96
C PHE A 9 -7.73 -29.75 -8.95
N GLY A 10 -7.26 -29.83 -7.70
CA GLY A 10 -7.40 -28.75 -6.71
C GLY A 10 -6.37 -27.62 -6.86
N LEU A 11 -5.18 -27.94 -7.37
CA LEU A 11 -4.07 -27.01 -7.60
C LEU A 11 -4.28 -26.15 -8.86
N PHE A 12 -4.91 -26.70 -9.91
CA PHE A 12 -5.10 -26.00 -11.19
C PHE A 12 -6.27 -25.00 -11.20
N GLY A 13 -7.20 -25.04 -10.24
CA GLY A 13 -8.33 -24.09 -10.14
C GLY A 13 -8.33 -23.22 -8.89
N GLY A 14 -8.05 -23.80 -7.71
CA GLY A 14 -8.10 -23.09 -6.43
C GLY A 14 -6.74 -22.54 -5.97
N GLY A 15 -5.66 -23.28 -6.22
CA GLY A 15 -4.30 -22.87 -5.83
C GLY A 15 -3.82 -21.63 -6.57
N TYR A 16 -4.05 -21.56 -7.88
CA TYR A 16 -3.70 -20.39 -8.70
C TYR A 16 -4.43 -19.12 -8.27
N MET A 17 -5.70 -19.22 -7.88
CA MET A 17 -6.47 -18.08 -7.36
C MET A 17 -5.81 -17.52 -6.10
N PHE A 18 -5.41 -18.37 -5.16
CA PHE A 18 -4.72 -17.95 -3.94
C PHE A 18 -3.34 -17.32 -4.22
N LEU A 19 -2.55 -17.94 -5.10
CA LEU A 19 -1.25 -17.39 -5.50
C LEU A 19 -1.39 -16.02 -6.17
N PHE A 20 -2.42 -15.84 -7.02
CA PHE A 20 -2.75 -14.56 -7.61
C PHE A 20 -3.07 -13.50 -6.55
N TRP A 21 -3.92 -13.83 -5.56
CA TRP A 21 -4.23 -12.90 -4.47
C TRP A 21 -3.02 -12.55 -3.61
N ILE A 22 -2.16 -13.52 -3.28
CA ILE A 22 -0.93 -13.28 -2.51
C ILE A 22 0.01 -12.34 -3.29
N LEU A 23 0.19 -12.60 -4.59
CA LEU A 23 1.03 -11.77 -5.44
C LEU A 23 0.45 -10.36 -5.60
N LEU A 24 -0.87 -10.25 -5.82
CA LEU A 24 -1.57 -8.97 -5.95
C LEU A 24 -1.46 -8.15 -4.66
N ILE A 25 -1.69 -8.75 -3.49
CA ILE A 25 -1.51 -8.08 -2.19
C ILE A 25 -0.05 -7.65 -2.01
N GLY A 26 0.91 -8.50 -2.37
CA GLY A 26 2.33 -8.17 -2.30
C GLY A 26 2.70 -6.93 -3.13
N VAL A 27 2.19 -6.83 -4.36
CA VAL A 27 2.38 -5.67 -5.24
C VAL A 27 1.74 -4.41 -4.65
N VAL A 28 0.51 -4.51 -4.12
CA VAL A 28 -0.17 -3.36 -3.48
C VAL A 28 0.59 -2.86 -2.26
N VAL A 29 1.05 -3.76 -1.38
CA VAL A 29 1.84 -3.40 -0.20
C VAL A 29 3.16 -2.75 -0.61
N TRP A 30 3.88 -3.33 -1.57
CA TRP A 30 5.12 -2.75 -2.09
C TRP A 30 4.90 -1.36 -2.67
N TRP A 31 3.84 -1.15 -3.46
CA TRP A 31 3.50 0.15 -4.02
C TRP A 31 3.22 1.18 -2.92
N VAL A 32 2.37 0.86 -1.93
CA VAL A 32 2.06 1.78 -0.82
C VAL A 32 3.32 2.13 -0.01
N VAL A 33 4.19 1.15 0.27
CA VAL A 33 5.45 1.41 0.98
C VAL A 33 6.42 2.24 0.12
N SER A 34 6.43 2.04 -1.20
CA SER A 34 7.24 2.83 -2.12
C SER A 34 6.76 4.28 -2.21
N ILE A 35 5.44 4.52 -2.17
CA ILE A 35 4.87 5.88 -2.10
C ILE A 35 5.22 6.54 -0.76
N LYS A 36 5.15 5.81 0.36
CA LYS A 36 5.48 6.34 1.69
C LYS A 36 6.96 6.69 1.87
N ARG A 37 7.82 6.25 0.97
CA ARG A 37 9.24 6.64 0.94
C ARG A 37 9.49 7.96 0.22
N ASP A 38 8.47 8.55 -0.40
CA ASP A 38 8.60 9.87 -0.98
C ASP A 38 8.80 10.91 0.15
N PRO A 39 9.98 11.53 0.26
CA PRO A 39 10.25 12.53 1.28
C PRO A 39 9.24 13.68 1.24
N GLN A 40 8.69 13.95 0.04
CA GLN A 40 7.67 14.96 -0.17
C GLN A 40 6.34 14.63 0.53
N MET A 41 5.84 13.40 0.39
CA MET A 41 4.63 12.98 1.11
C MET A 41 4.84 12.99 2.62
N SER A 42 6.02 12.60 3.10
CA SER A 42 6.34 12.62 4.53
C SER A 42 6.32 14.04 5.12
N ALA A 43 6.86 15.03 4.39
CA ALA A 43 6.83 16.43 4.80
C ALA A 43 5.38 16.98 4.87
N LEU A 44 4.56 16.63 3.88
CA LEU A 44 3.17 17.08 3.78
C LEU A 44 2.27 16.41 4.84
N ASP A 45 2.51 15.13 5.15
CA ASP A 45 1.83 14.40 6.23
C ASP A 45 2.22 14.96 7.61
N LEU A 46 3.49 15.32 7.81
CA LEU A 46 3.95 15.97 9.04
C LEU A 46 3.30 17.35 9.21
N ALA A 47 3.23 18.15 8.14
CA ALA A 47 2.54 19.44 8.14
C ALA A 47 1.06 19.28 8.48
N LYS A 48 0.33 18.35 7.84
CA LYS A 48 -1.07 18.05 8.18
C LYS A 48 -1.25 17.63 9.64
N LYS A 49 -0.33 16.83 10.17
CA LYS A 49 -0.40 16.40 11.58
C LYS A 49 -0.25 17.58 12.54
N ARG A 50 0.68 18.50 12.26
CA ARG A 50 0.84 19.74 13.04
C ARG A 50 -0.37 20.66 12.94
N TYR A 51 -0.99 20.74 11.75
CA TYR A 51 -2.23 21.50 11.56
C TYR A 51 -3.37 20.93 12.41
N ALA A 52 -3.53 19.59 12.44
CA ALA A 52 -4.53 18.93 13.28
C ALA A 52 -4.27 19.13 14.79
N ASN A 53 -3.00 19.24 15.20
CA ASN A 53 -2.61 19.61 16.56
C ASN A 53 -2.84 21.10 16.88
N GLY A 54 -3.11 21.93 15.88
CA GLY A 54 -3.20 23.40 16.02
C GLY A 54 -1.85 24.10 16.17
N GLU A 55 -0.74 23.41 15.88
CA GLU A 55 0.62 23.98 15.94
C GLU A 55 0.93 24.90 14.76
N ILE A 56 0.25 24.74 13.63
CA ILE A 56 0.38 25.57 12.43
C ILE A 56 -0.99 25.99 11.91
N THR A 57 -1.04 27.10 11.19
CA THR A 57 -2.28 27.64 10.59
C THR A 57 -2.60 27.00 9.23
N LYS A 58 -3.80 27.26 8.70
CA LYS A 58 -4.15 26.81 7.33
C LYS A 58 -3.24 27.41 6.27
N ASP A 59 -2.85 28.67 6.47
CA ASP A 59 -2.05 29.41 5.49
C ASP A 59 -0.64 28.81 5.39
N GLU A 60 -0.01 28.49 6.52
CA GLU A 60 1.29 27.80 6.54
C GLU A 60 1.22 26.40 5.92
N LEU A 61 0.12 25.66 6.13
CA LEU A 61 -0.06 24.35 5.50
C LEU A 61 -0.16 24.46 3.97
N ASP A 62 -0.90 25.44 3.47
CA ASP A 62 -1.08 25.63 2.03
C ASP A 62 0.17 26.22 1.36
N GLU A 63 0.94 27.06 2.06
CA GLU A 63 2.26 27.51 1.60
C GLU A 63 3.20 26.30 1.43
N ILE A 64 3.30 25.42 2.44
CA ILE A 64 4.11 24.19 2.35
C ILE A 64 3.66 23.32 1.18
N LYS A 65 2.36 23.15 0.94
CA LYS A 65 1.87 22.40 -0.23
C LYS A 65 2.22 23.07 -1.56
N SER A 66 2.24 24.39 -1.62
CA SER A 66 2.51 25.14 -2.86
C SER A 66 3.99 25.14 -3.25
N HIS A 67 4.89 24.96 -2.28
CA HIS A 67 6.33 24.94 -2.46
C HIS A 67 6.92 23.53 -2.67
N LEU A 68 6.06 22.50 -2.70
CA LEU A 68 6.40 21.08 -2.80
C LEU A 68 6.22 20.56 -4.23
#